data_AF-A0A495TQR8-F1
#
_entry.id   AF-A0A495TQR8-F1
#
_cell.length_a   1.000
_cell.length_b   1.000
_cell.length_c   1.000
_cell.angle_alpha   90.00
_cell.angle_beta   90.00
_cell.angle_gamma   90.00
#
_symmetry.space_group_name_H-M   'P 1'
#
loop_
_entity.id
_entity.type
_entity.pdbx_description
1 polymer ?
#
loop_
_entity_poly.entity_id
_entity_poly.type
_entity_poly.pdbx_seq_one_letter_code
_entity_poly.pdbx_strand_id
1 'polypeptide(L)'
;MAGSGERTIEVNGRSYRLPLQATVVVRVDGCESDYLDSAVAAGVAPFIGKMLAGGAAFKGDCVIPSFTNRNNLSIVCGVPPSVHGLRTAWAMSSWPARDTSCSARGARNMTCPD
;
A
#
# COMPACT_ATOMS: atom_id res chain seq x y z
N MET A 1 16.18 8.71 -30.33
CA MET A 1 14.79 8.34 -30.00
C MET A 1 14.78 6.87 -29.61
N ALA A 2 14.99 6.56 -28.34
CA ALA A 2 14.89 5.17 -27.86
C ALA A 2 13.40 4.83 -27.72
N GLY A 3 12.94 3.81 -28.43
CA GLY A 3 11.56 3.36 -28.40
C GLY A 3 11.14 3.00 -26.98
N SER A 4 10.11 3.66 -26.46
CA SER A 4 9.47 3.30 -25.21
C SER A 4 8.63 2.05 -25.43
N GLY A 5 9.28 0.90 -25.59
CA GLY A 5 8.59 -0.38 -25.49
C GLY A 5 7.90 -0.46 -24.12
N GLU A 6 6.64 -0.87 -24.09
CA GLU A 6 5.94 -1.12 -22.83
C GLU A 6 6.78 -2.06 -21.98
N ARG A 7 7.36 -1.52 -20.90
CA ARG A 7 8.16 -2.30 -19.97
C ARG A 7 7.22 -2.90 -18.95
N THR A 8 7.11 -4.22 -18.99
CA THR A 8 6.29 -5.00 -18.07
C THR A 8 7.20 -5.75 -17.11
N ILE A 9 6.77 -5.89 -15.86
CA ILE A 9 7.44 -6.70 -14.84
C ILE A 9 6.47 -7.77 -14.32
N GLU A 10 6.99 -8.96 -14.06
CA GLU A 10 6.25 -10.05 -13.44
C GLU A 10 6.57 -10.10 -11.94
N VAL A 11 5.55 -9.97 -11.10
CA VAL A 11 5.69 -10.03 -9.64
C VAL A 11 4.59 -10.91 -9.06
N ASN A 12 4.97 -11.95 -8.33
CA ASN A 12 4.05 -12.89 -7.67
C ASN A 12 2.97 -13.47 -8.62
N GLY A 13 3.36 -13.80 -9.86
CA GLY A 13 2.46 -14.35 -10.88
C GLY A 13 1.51 -13.34 -11.49
N ARG A 14 1.77 -12.04 -11.32
CA ARG A 14 0.99 -10.95 -11.91
C ARG A 14 1.90 -10.06 -12.77
N SER A 15 1.38 -9.72 -13.93
CA SER A 15 2.01 -8.83 -14.90
C SER A 15 1.65 -7.37 -14.60
N TYR A 16 2.66 -6.52 -14.43
CA TYR A 16 2.48 -5.08 -14.18
C TYR A 16 3.21 -4.27 -15.24
N ARG A 17 2.47 -3.43 -15.97
CA ARG A 17 3.07 -2.43 -16.85
C ARG A 17 3.69 -1.32 -15.99
N LEU A 18 4.94 -0.98 -16.24
CA LEU A 18 5.59 0.15 -15.59
C LEU A 18 4.83 1.44 -15.95
N PRO A 19 4.55 2.29 -14.96
CA PRO A 19 3.80 3.51 -15.20
C PRO A 19 4.63 4.48 -16.06
N LEU A 20 3.95 5.16 -16.98
CA LEU A 20 4.57 6.18 -17.85
C LEU A 20 4.86 7.49 -17.12
N GLN A 21 4.21 7.72 -15.98
CA GLN A 21 4.32 8.90 -15.14
C GLN A 21 4.51 8.48 -13.68
N ALA A 22 5.03 9.39 -12.85
CA ALA A 22 5.16 9.14 -11.42
C ALA A 22 3.79 8.77 -10.82
N THR A 23 3.68 7.54 -10.30
CA THR A 23 2.44 6.98 -9.77
C THR A 23 2.58 6.81 -8.27
N VAL A 24 1.60 7.32 -7.51
CA VAL A 24 1.56 7.21 -6.06
C VAL A 24 0.33 6.41 -5.65
N VAL A 25 0.52 5.43 -4.79
CA VAL A 25 -0.56 4.68 -4.13
C VAL A 25 -0.55 5.03 -2.66
N VAL A 26 -1.66 5.55 -2.15
CA VAL A 26 -1.81 5.94 -0.74
C VAL A 26 -2.76 4.98 -0.06
N ARG A 27 -2.30 4.37 1.04
CA ARG A 27 -3.16 3.67 1.99
C ARG A 27 -3.43 4.59 3.17
N VAL A 28 -4.70 4.76 3.52
CA VAL A 28 -5.11 5.43 4.75
C VAL A 28 -5.57 4.35 5.74
N ASP A 29 -4.85 4.22 6.86
CA ASP A 29 -5.15 3.18 7.85
C ASP A 29 -6.48 3.42 8.56
N GLY A 30 -7.29 2.36 8.66
CA GLY A 30 -8.61 2.43 9.30
C GLY A 30 -9.62 3.33 8.56
N CYS A 31 -9.36 3.65 7.30
CA CYS A 31 -10.23 4.50 6.50
C CYS A 31 -11.45 3.69 6.01
N GLU A 32 -12.53 3.78 6.76
CA GLU A 32 -13.85 3.39 6.27
C GLU A 32 -14.32 4.35 5.18
N SER A 33 -15.04 3.82 4.19
CA SER A 33 -15.54 4.58 3.04
C SER A 33 -16.43 5.76 3.45
N ASP A 34 -17.29 5.56 4.44
CA ASP A 34 -18.23 6.57 4.93
C ASP A 34 -17.54 7.81 5.54
N TYR A 35 -16.29 7.69 6.01
CA TYR A 35 -15.53 8.86 6.48
C TYR A 35 -15.21 9.83 5.34
N LEU A 36 -14.94 9.31 4.13
CA LEU A 36 -14.66 10.14 2.97
C LEU A 36 -15.92 10.87 2.51
N ASP A 37 -17.05 10.15 2.45
CA ASP A 37 -18.33 10.73 2.06
C ASP A 37 -18.77 11.82 3.06
N SER A 38 -18.61 11.57 4.35
CA SER A 38 -18.92 12.53 5.41
C SER A 38 -18.05 13.79 5.33
N ALA A 39 -16.75 13.63 5.08
CA ALA A 39 -15.82 14.76 4.95
C ALA A 39 -16.11 15.61 3.71
N VAL A 40 -16.55 14.99 2.61
CA VAL A 40 -16.98 15.69 1.40
C VAL A 40 -18.29 16.43 1.64
N ALA A 41 -19.28 15.79 2.28
CA ALA A 41 -20.55 16.41 2.63
C ALA A 41 -20.40 17.60 3.57
N ALA A 42 -19.45 17.53 4.52
CA ALA A 42 -19.10 18.64 5.41
C ALA A 42 -18.30 19.76 4.71
N GLY A 43 -17.93 19.59 3.44
CA GLY A 43 -17.18 20.60 2.67
C GLY A 43 -15.70 20.73 3.05
N VAL A 44 -15.17 19.84 3.89
CA VAL A 44 -13.78 19.93 4.40
C VAL A 44 -12.77 19.13 3.56
N ALA A 45 -13.23 18.29 2.62
CA ALA A 45 -12.39 17.47 1.74
C ALA A 45 -12.66 17.74 0.23
N PRO A 46 -12.47 18.97 -0.28
CA PRO A 46 -12.85 19.34 -1.64
C PRO A 46 -12.07 18.59 -2.73
N PHE A 47 -10.81 18.21 -2.48
CA PHE A 47 -10.02 17.41 -3.42
C PHE A 47 -10.55 15.97 -3.55
N ILE A 48 -10.89 15.34 -2.41
CA ILE A 48 -11.52 14.02 -2.39
C ILE A 48 -12.87 14.08 -3.12
N GLY A 49 -13.69 15.11 -2.88
CA GLY A 49 -14.98 15.28 -3.56
C GLY A 49 -14.85 15.33 -5.08
N LYS A 50 -13.84 16.03 -5.61
CA LYS A 50 -13.55 16.03 -7.06
C LYS A 50 -13.16 14.65 -7.58
N MET A 51 -12.33 13.91 -6.84
CA MET A 51 -11.92 12.57 -7.23
C MET A 51 -13.08 11.57 -7.24
N LEU A 52 -13.98 11.64 -6.25
CA LEU A 52 -15.16 10.78 -6.19
C LEU A 52 -16.16 11.07 -7.32
N ALA A 53 -16.33 12.33 -7.71
CA ALA A 53 -17.29 12.73 -8.74
C ALA A 53 -16.80 12.54 -10.18
N GLY A 54 -15.50 12.78 -10.45
CA GLY A 54 -14.95 12.80 -11.82
C GLY A 54 -13.83 11.78 -12.08
N GLY A 55 -13.39 11.05 -11.05
CA GLY A 55 -12.40 10.00 -11.17
C GLY A 55 -13.03 8.61 -11.20
N ALA A 56 -12.33 7.63 -10.63
CA ALA A 56 -12.82 6.27 -10.47
C ALA A 56 -12.83 5.91 -8.97
N ALA A 57 -13.99 5.57 -8.45
CA ALA A 57 -14.19 5.23 -7.05
C ALA A 57 -14.81 3.83 -6.94
N PHE A 58 -14.14 2.93 -6.23
CA PHE A 58 -14.55 1.54 -6.08
C PHE A 58 -14.44 1.12 -4.61
N LYS A 59 -15.35 0.25 -4.17
CA LYS A 59 -15.24 -0.45 -2.88
C LYS A 59 -14.64 -1.84 -3.15
N GLY A 60 -13.76 -2.29 -2.26
CA GLY A 60 -13.11 -3.59 -2.36
C GLY A 60 -12.86 -4.17 -0.97
N ASP A 61 -12.77 -5.50 -0.92
CA ASP A 61 -12.58 -6.23 0.32
C ASP A 61 -11.12 -6.20 0.78
N CYS A 62 -10.94 -6.01 2.09
CA CYS A 62 -9.64 -6.17 2.73
C CYS A 62 -9.39 -7.63 3.11
N VAL A 63 -8.14 -7.95 3.42
CA VAL A 63 -7.76 -9.27 3.90
C VAL A 63 -8.18 -9.44 5.36
N ILE A 64 -8.75 -10.61 5.69
CA ILE A 64 -9.19 -10.97 7.04
C ILE A 64 -8.20 -11.91 7.75
N PRO A 65 -7.87 -11.68 9.05
CA PRO A 65 -8.22 -10.52 9.87
C PRO A 65 -7.64 -9.20 9.35
N SER A 66 -8.39 -8.12 9.52
CA SER A 66 -8.14 -6.77 8.97
C SER A 66 -7.00 -6.01 9.67
N PHE A 67 -5.92 -6.71 10.00
CA PHE A 67 -4.74 -6.11 10.61
C PHE A 67 -3.93 -5.29 9.61
N THR A 68 -3.32 -4.21 10.10
CA THR A 68 -2.55 -3.26 9.30
C THR A 68 -1.40 -3.93 8.55
N ASN A 69 -0.57 -4.69 9.26
CA ASN A 69 0.64 -5.30 8.71
C ASN A 69 0.34 -6.29 7.57
N ARG A 70 -0.71 -7.09 7.71
CA ARG A 70 -1.17 -8.07 6.75
C ARG A 70 -1.65 -7.38 5.47
N ASN A 71 -2.55 -6.41 5.61
CA ASN A 71 -3.07 -5.66 4.48
C ASN A 71 -1.98 -4.83 3.77
N ASN A 72 -0.99 -4.30 4.49
CA ASN A 72 0.11 -3.51 3.90
C ASN A 72 0.89 -4.39 2.94
N LEU A 73 1.27 -5.59 3.39
CA LEU A 73 2.04 -6.48 2.57
C LEU A 73 1.22 -7.09 1.43
N SER A 74 -0.08 -7.33 1.63
CA SER A 74 -0.95 -7.76 0.54
C SER A 74 -1.06 -6.72 -0.58
N ILE A 75 -1.10 -5.42 -0.24
CA ILE A 75 -1.10 -4.33 -1.22
C ILE A 75 0.24 -4.27 -1.97
N VAL A 76 1.36 -4.27 -1.25
CA VAL A 76 2.70 -4.13 -1.87
C VAL A 76 3.07 -5.34 -2.70
N CYS A 77 2.77 -6.56 -2.24
CA CYS A 77 3.07 -7.78 -2.97
C CYS A 77 1.99 -8.14 -4.00
N GLY A 78 0.80 -7.55 -3.92
CA GLY A 78 -0.31 -7.83 -4.82
C GLY A 78 -0.86 -9.27 -4.71
N VAL A 79 -0.69 -9.92 -3.55
CA VAL A 79 -1.10 -11.31 -3.26
C VAL A 79 -1.63 -11.45 -1.83
N PRO A 80 -2.41 -12.49 -1.51
CA PRO A 80 -2.91 -12.72 -0.14
C PRO A 80 -1.83 -13.24 0.83
N PRO A 81 -2.11 -13.26 2.15
CA PRO A 81 -1.17 -13.74 3.17
C PRO A 81 -0.77 -15.20 3.09
N SER A 82 -1.58 -16.02 2.43
CA SER A 82 -1.20 -17.40 2.12
C SER A 82 0.05 -17.47 1.23
N VAL A 83 0.31 -16.42 0.45
CA VAL A 83 1.48 -16.32 -0.45
C VAL A 83 2.61 -15.54 0.22
N HIS A 84 2.35 -14.33 0.72
CA HIS A 84 3.41 -13.49 1.31
C HIS A 84 3.77 -13.85 2.77
N GLY A 85 3.16 -14.90 3.34
CA GLY A 85 3.54 -15.51 4.61
C GLY A 85 3.15 -14.75 5.90
N LEU A 86 2.81 -13.47 5.81
CA LEU A 86 2.53 -12.61 6.96
C LEU A 86 1.07 -12.73 7.41
N ARG A 87 0.81 -13.70 8.28
CA ARG A 87 -0.54 -14.05 8.73
C ARG A 87 -0.98 -13.28 9.99
N THR A 88 -0.10 -12.97 10.93
CA THR A 88 -0.52 -12.35 12.20
C THR A 88 0.39 -11.19 12.57
N ALA A 89 -0.06 -10.33 13.49
CA ALA A 89 0.79 -9.30 14.07
C ALA A 89 2.10 -9.90 14.66
N TRP A 90 1.98 -11.05 15.32
CA TRP A 90 3.10 -11.75 15.96
C TRP A 90 4.09 -12.42 15.00
N ALA A 91 3.71 -12.71 13.76
CA ALA A 91 4.60 -13.35 12.79
C ALA A 91 5.87 -12.52 12.51
N MET A 92 5.84 -11.20 12.69
CA MET A 92 7.04 -10.35 12.62
C MET A 92 7.97 -10.53 13.82
N SER A 93 7.43 -10.78 15.02
CA SER A 93 8.23 -10.99 16.24
C SER A 93 8.93 -12.35 16.28
N SER A 94 8.42 -13.34 15.54
CA SER A 94 9.05 -14.65 15.35
C SER A 94 10.05 -14.67 14.18
N TRP A 95 10.19 -13.57 13.42
CA TRP A 95 11.28 -13.45 12.46
C TRP A 95 12.59 -13.44 13.25
N PRO A 96 13.54 -14.37 12.99
CA PRO A 96 14.80 -14.36 13.70
C PRO A 96 15.42 -12.98 13.50
N ALA A 97 15.60 -12.26 14.61
CA ALA A 97 16.11 -10.90 14.68
C ALA A 97 17.58 -10.80 14.25
N ARG A 98 17.92 -11.35 13.08
CA ARG A 98 19.27 -11.35 12.55
C ARG A 98 19.60 -10.12 11.70
N ASP A 99 18.61 -9.36 11.25
CA ASP A 99 18.85 -8.04 10.62
C ASP A 99 17.61 -7.13 10.73
N THR A 100 17.26 -6.70 11.94
CA THR A 100 16.32 -5.58 12.15
C THR A 100 17.01 -4.50 12.98
N SER A 101 17.98 -3.81 12.38
CA SER A 101 18.42 -2.50 12.88
C SER A 101 17.29 -1.46 12.81
N CYS A 102 16.25 -1.70 12.01
CA CYS A 102 15.05 -0.87 11.98
C CYS A 102 14.04 -1.30 13.06
N SER A 103 14.47 -1.26 14.33
CA SER A 103 13.51 -1.17 15.43
C SER A 103 12.89 0.23 15.41
N ALA A 104 11.57 0.33 15.60
CA ALA A 104 10.81 1.58 15.62
C ALA A 104 11.12 2.49 16.83
N ARG A 105 12.39 2.70 17.13
CA ARG A 105 12.91 3.70 18.08
C ARG A 105 14.02 4.47 17.40
N GLY A 106 13.69 5.65 16.89
CA GLY A 106 14.67 6.65 16.44
C GLY A 106 14.81 6.80 14.93
N ALA A 107 13.75 7.28 14.27
CA ALA A 107 13.88 7.89 12.94
C ALA A 107 14.55 9.27 13.07
N ARG A 108 15.87 9.31 13.32
CA ARG A 108 16.71 10.50 13.08
C ARG A 108 18.10 10.00 12.66
N ASN A 109 18.49 10.35 11.44
CA ASN A 109 19.72 10.00 10.73
C ASN A 109 19.89 8.53 10.32
N MET A 110 19.52 8.23 9.08
CA MET A 110 20.16 7.16 8.30
C MET A 110 20.79 7.79 7.05
N THR A 111 22.11 7.93 7.06
CA THR A 111 22.91 7.91 5.84
C THR A 111 23.16 6.45 5.48
N CYS A 112 22.84 6.07 4.24
CA CYS A 112 23.18 4.77 3.68
C CYS A 112 24.71 4.68 3.50
N PRO A 113 25.39 3.60 3.91
CA PRO A 113 26.71 3.29 3.37
C PRO A 113 26.57 2.74 1.93
N ASP A 114 27.62 2.97 1.14
CA ASP A 114 27.75 2.65 -0.29
C ASP A 114 27.42 1.18 -0.66
#